data_AF-A0A8J8KHX3-F1
#
_entry.id   AF-A0A8J8KHX3-F1
#
_cell.length_a   1.000
_cell.length_b   1.000
_cell.length_c   1.000
_cell.angle_alpha   90.00
_cell.angle_beta   90.00
_cell.angle_gamma   90.00
#
_symmetry.space_group_name_H-M   'P 1'
#
loop_
_entity.id
_entity.type
_entity.pdbx_description
1 polymer ?
#
loop_
_entity_poly.entity_id
_entity_poly.type
_entity_poly.pdbx_seq_one_letter_code
_entity_poly.pdbx_strand_id
1 'polypeptide(L)' 'TAKAALEREESRGGHTREDFPKMDPKWRQINLVCSVSASGDVDLVHQPVPTMRPELLALFEQSELAKYMTEEELA' A
#
# COMPACT_ATOMS: atom_id res chain seq x y z
N THR A 1 -3.15 -4.57 -13.94
CA THR A 1 -3.22 -5.51 -12.80
C THR A 1 -1.98 -6.39 -12.66
N ALA A 2 -1.61 -7.22 -13.65
CA ALA A 2 -0.44 -8.11 -13.51
C ALA A 2 0.88 -7.38 -13.18
N LYS A 3 1.18 -6.27 -13.87
CA LYS A 3 2.39 -5.46 -13.61
C LYS A 3 2.45 -4.91 -12.18
N ALA A 4 1.32 -4.44 -11.65
CA ALA A 4 1.23 -3.96 -10.26
C ALA A 4 1.40 -5.10 -9.24
N ALA A 5 0.86 -6.29 -9.53
CA ALA A 5 1.01 -7.45 -8.66
C ALA A 5 2.46 -7.97 -8.64
N LEU A 6 3.19 -7.86 -9.75
CA LEU A 6 4.62 -8.18 -9.81
C LEU A 6 5.46 -7.21 -8.97
N GLU A 7 5.21 -5.90 -9.12
CA GLU A 7 5.91 -4.82 -8.39
C GLU A 7 5.64 -4.84 -6.88
N ARG A 8 4.42 -5.19 -6.44
CA ARG A 8 4.06 -5.17 -5.02
C ARG A 8 4.61 -6.38 -4.28
N GLU A 9 5.68 -6.16 -3.54
CA GLU A 9 6.36 -7.16 -2.70
C GLU A 9 5.75 -7.25 -1.29
N GLU A 10 4.45 -7.54 -1.18
CA GLU A 10 3.79 -7.91 0.09
C GLU A 10 2.53 -8.75 -0.12
N SER A 11 2.01 -9.29 0.99
CA SER A 11 0.68 -9.90 1.06
C SER A 11 -0.24 -9.09 1.96
N ARG A 12 -1.36 -8.60 1.40
CA ARG A 12 -2.38 -7.83 2.13
C ARG A 12 -3.75 -7.97 1.47
N GLY A 13 -4.76 -8.33 2.28
CA GLY A 13 -6.14 -8.46 1.79
C GLY A 13 -6.28 -9.51 0.70
N GLY A 14 -6.80 -9.13 -0.47
CA GLY A 14 -6.96 -10.03 -1.62
C GLY A 14 -5.69 -10.23 -2.47
N HIS A 15 -4.59 -9.54 -2.16
CA HIS A 15 -3.29 -9.72 -2.83
C HIS A 15 -2.38 -10.57 -1.95
N THR A 16 -2.05 -11.78 -2.39
CA THR A 16 -1.22 -12.72 -1.62
C THR A 16 -0.09 -13.24 -2.51
N ARG A 17 1.14 -13.20 -1.97
CA ARG A 17 2.40 -13.58 -2.62
C ARG A 17 3.11 -14.59 -1.73
N GLU A 18 3.44 -15.76 -2.25
CA GLU A 18 4.15 -16.80 -1.49
C GLU A 18 5.58 -16.41 -1.14
N ASP A 19 6.22 -15.63 -2.02
CA ASP A 19 7.58 -15.08 -1.85
C ASP A 19 7.61 -13.85 -0.93
N PHE A 20 6.47 -13.20 -0.70
CA PHE A 20 6.30 -12.08 0.24
C PHE A 20 5.04 -12.27 1.10
N PRO A 21 5.03 -13.24 2.04
CA PRO A 21 3.80 -13.70 2.69
C PRO A 21 3.26 -12.77 3.79
N LYS A 22 4.00 -11.72 4.16
CA LYS A 22 3.65 -10.79 5.24
C LYS A 22 3.24 -9.44 4.66
N MET A 23 2.52 -8.66 5.47
CA MET A 23 2.30 -7.24 5.20
C MET A 23 3.58 -6.44 5.44
N ASP A 24 3.82 -5.44 4.61
CA ASP A 24 4.83 -4.41 4.85
C ASP A 24 4.13 -3.06 5.07
N PRO A 25 4.33 -2.38 6.21
CA PRO A 25 3.80 -1.04 6.45
C PRO A 25 4.20 -0.02 5.37
N LYS A 26 5.39 -0.14 4.75
CA LYS A 26 5.84 0.79 3.69
C LYS A 26 4.93 0.74 2.47
N TRP A 27 4.46 -0.45 2.10
CA TRP A 27 3.55 -0.63 0.96
C TRP A 27 2.15 -0.02 1.21
N ARG A 28 1.78 0.30 2.46
CA ARG A 28 0.55 1.05 2.76
C ARG A 28 0.61 2.49 2.24
N GLN A 29 1.79 3.09 2.23
CA GLN A 29 1.97 4.50 1.91
C GLN A 29 1.92 4.77 0.40
N ILE A 30 1.83 3.72 -0.43
CA ILE A 30 1.95 3.81 -1.89
C ILE A 30 0.79 3.10 -2.58
N ASN A 31 0.10 3.83 -3.45
CA ASN A 31 -0.78 3.28 -4.48
C ASN A 31 0.03 2.96 -5.74
N LEU A 32 -0.24 1.79 -6.33
CA LEU A 32 0.26 1.40 -7.64
C LEU A 32 -0.80 1.70 -8.70
N VAL A 33 -0.63 2.78 -9.46
CA VAL A 33 -1.60 3.23 -10.44
C VAL A 33 -1.19 2.73 -11.82
N CYS A 34 -2.03 1.90 -12.43
CA CYS A 34 -1.85 1.48 -13.82
C CYS A 34 -2.62 2.40 -14.76
N SER A 35 -2.00 2.77 -15.88
CA SER A 35 -2.67 3.42 -17.01
C SER A 35 -2.19 2.82 -18.34
N VAL A 36 -2.95 3.05 -19.40
CA VAL A 36 -2.55 2.65 -20.75
C VAL A 36 -2.01 3.87 -21.47
N SER A 37 -0.78 3.78 -21.96
CA SER A 37 -0.12 4.84 -22.70
C SER A 37 -0.71 5.01 -24.10
N ALA A 38 -0.31 6.07 -24.81
CA ALA A 38 -0.70 6.27 -26.21
C ALA A 38 -0.18 5.17 -27.16
N SER A 39 0.90 4.47 -26.80
CA SER A 39 1.42 3.32 -27.56
C SER A 39 0.67 2.01 -27.26
N GLY A 40 -0.23 1.99 -26.27
CA GLY A 40 -0.94 0.80 -25.82
C GLY A 40 -0.20 0.01 -24.73
N ASP A 41 0.95 0.50 -24.26
CA ASP A 41 1.71 -0.11 -23.17
C ASP A 41 1.07 0.19 -21.79
N VAL A 42 1.35 -0.65 -20.80
CA VAL A 42 0.89 -0.42 -19.42
C VAL A 42 1.95 0.33 -18.62
N ASP A 43 1.65 1.57 -18.30
CA ASP A 43 2.44 2.38 -17.36
C ASP A 43 2.05 2.06 -15.92
N LEU A 44 3.05 2.06 -15.04
CA LEU A 44 2.87 1.85 -13.60
C LEU A 44 3.54 3.01 -12.86
N VAL A 45 2.78 3.71 -12.02
CA VAL A 45 3.26 4.85 -11.24
C VAL A 45 3.02 4.62 -9.77
N HIS A 46 4.04 4.92 -8.95
CA HIS A 46 3.94 4.95 -7.49
C HIS A 46 3.37 6.30 -7.08
N GLN A 47 2.17 6.28 -6.48
CA GLN A 47 1.51 7.49 -6.00
C GLN A 47 1.38 7.42 -4.47
N PRO A 48 1.87 8.43 -3.73
CA PRO A 48 1.67 8.48 -2.29
C PRO A 48 0.18 8.43 -1.92
N VAL A 49 -0.14 7.64 -0.89
CA VAL A 49 -1.49 7.60 -0.33
C VAL A 49 -1.74 8.90 0.47
N PRO A 50 -2.87 9.58 0.27
CA PRO A 50 -3.21 10.74 1.07
C PRO A 50 -3.27 10.41 2.56
N THR A 51 -2.65 11.25 3.39
CA THR A 51 -2.64 11.07 4.84
C THR A 51 -4.06 11.19 5.39
N MET A 52 -4.46 10.23 6.23
CA MET A 52 -5.73 10.29 6.93
C MET A 52 -5.69 11.44 7.95
N ARG A 53 -6.80 12.17 8.06
CA ARG A 53 -6.89 13.28 9.02
C ARG A 53 -6.72 12.77 10.46
N PRO A 54 -6.00 13.49 11.35
CA PRO A 54 -5.70 13.00 12.70
C PRO A 54 -6.93 12.63 13.53
N GLU A 55 -8.03 13.39 13.40
CA GLU A 55 -9.29 13.12 14.11
C GLU A 55 -9.95 11.80 13.72
N LEU A 56 -9.68 11.30 12.51
CA LEU A 56 -10.16 9.99 12.05
C LEU A 56 -9.25 8.87 12.56
N LEU A 57 -7.94 9.09 12.62
CA LEU A 57 -7.00 8.12 13.19
C LEU A 57 -7.26 7.89 14.67
N ALA A 58 -7.64 8.95 15.40
CA ALA A 58 -7.99 8.89 16.82
C ALA A 58 -9.23 8.02 17.14
N LEU A 59 -9.99 7.59 16.12
CA LEU A 59 -11.12 6.67 16.29
C LEU A 59 -10.70 5.20 16.41
N PHE A 60 -9.43 4.88 16.16
CA PHE A 60 -8.91 3.51 16.20
C PHE A 60 -8.01 3.31 17.42
N GLU A 61 -7.97 2.07 17.93
CA GLU A 61 -6.99 1.69 18.95
C GLU A 61 -5.57 1.69 18.37
N GLN A 62 -4.58 2.09 19.18
CA GLN A 62 -3.18 2.15 18.73
C GLN A 62 -2.64 0.77 18.32
N SER A 63 -3.09 -0.30 19.00
CA SER A 63 -2.78 -1.69 18.66
C SER A 63 -3.28 -2.09 17.26
N GLU A 64 -4.42 -1.54 16.83
CA GLU A 64 -4.95 -1.75 15.47
C GLU A 64 -4.14 -0.96 14.44
N LEU A 65 -3.81 0.29 14.73
CA LEU A 65 -2.97 1.11 13.85
C LEU A 65 -1.58 0.51 13.64
N ALA A 66 -1.01 -0.10 14.69
CA ALA A 66 0.29 -0.76 14.68
C ALA A 66 0.41 -1.95 13.71
N LYS A 67 -0.72 -2.53 13.26
CA LYS A 67 -0.70 -3.59 12.24
C LYS A 67 -0.38 -3.07 10.84
N TYR A 68 -0.49 -1.76 10.62
CA TYR A 68 -0.49 -1.15 9.29
C TYR A 68 0.45 0.05 9.14
N MET A 69 0.72 0.80 10.21
CA MET A 69 1.57 2.00 10.19
C MET A 69 3.02 1.64 10.56
N THR A 70 3.98 2.43 10.07
CA THR A 70 5.37 2.32 10.55
C THR A 70 5.49 2.84 11.98
N GLU A 71 6.59 2.49 12.66
CA GLU A 71 6.89 3.04 13.99
C GLU A 71 7.01 4.58 13.96
N GLU A 72 7.58 5.13 12.89
CA GLU A 72 7.69 6.58 12.66
C GLU A 72 6.33 7.27 12.52
N GLU A 73 5.34 6.60 11.92
CA GLU A 73 3.97 7.11 11.78
C GLU A 73 3.17 7.03 13.09
N LEU A 74 3.63 6.24 14.07
CA LEU A 74 2.97 6.02 15.36
C LEU A 74 3.63 6.76 16.53
N ALA A 75 4.84 7.28 16.33
CA ALA A 75 5.62 8.04 17.31
C ALA A 75 5.10 9.49 17.46
#